data_AF-A0A8J5JE97-F1
#
_entry.id   AF-A0A8J5JE97-F1
#
_cell.length_a   1.000
_cell.length_b   1.000
_cell.length_c   1.000
_cell.angle_alpha   90.00
_cell.angle_beta   90.00
_cell.angle_gamma   90.00
#
_symmetry.space_group_name_H-M   'P 1'
#
loop_
_entity.id
_entity.type
_entity.pdbx_description
1 polymer ?
#
loop_
_entity_poly.entity_id
_entity_poly.type
_entity_poly.pdbx_seq_one_letter_code
_entity_poly.pdbx_strand_id
1 'polypeptide(L)'
;SRFRPLRSSITPGTVCILLAGIHKGKKVVFLKQLAGGLCLVTGPFKINACPLRRVNQIYLIATATKIDISGFGIPKHLTDQYFRRVKAKRAKKEEGDIFEQKQEKYVPSQQRKRDQAVVDGMIMSVIKKREDKKMLFGYLGTPFGLRNKMYPHRLTF
;
A
#
# COMPACT_ATOMS: atom_id res chain seq x y z
N SER A 1 8.81 23.23 -6.33
CA SER A 1 8.42 21.82 -6.11
C SER A 1 6.89 21.75 -6.13
N ARG A 2 6.28 21.27 -7.22
CA ARG A 2 4.84 21.47 -7.52
C ARG A 2 4.03 20.18 -7.26
N PHE A 3 4.09 19.64 -6.05
CA PHE A 3 3.29 18.46 -5.67
C PHE A 3 1.90 18.89 -5.19
N ARG A 4 0.86 18.14 -5.56
CA ARG A 4 -0.50 18.42 -5.06
C ARG A 4 -0.57 18.12 -3.56
N PRO A 5 -1.23 18.98 -2.77
CA PRO A 5 -1.44 18.71 -1.36
C PRO A 5 -2.21 17.40 -1.17
N LEU A 6 -1.99 16.76 -0.01
CA LEU A 6 -2.75 15.59 0.39
C LEU A 6 -4.22 16.00 0.62
N ARG A 7 -5.15 15.18 0.12
CA ARG A 7 -6.59 15.38 0.42
C ARG A 7 -6.82 15.33 1.94
N SER A 8 -7.65 16.24 2.46
CA SER A 8 -7.98 16.32 3.89
C SER A 8 -8.58 15.03 4.46
N SER A 9 -9.29 14.25 3.64
CA SER A 9 -9.86 12.95 4.02
C SER A 9 -8.80 11.88 4.30
N ILE A 10 -7.57 12.04 3.80
CA ILE A 10 -6.49 11.07 3.97
C ILE A 10 -5.61 11.54 5.14
N THR A 11 -5.84 10.97 6.31
CA THR A 11 -5.00 11.19 7.50
C THR A 11 -4.22 9.92 7.85
N PRO A 12 -3.05 10.00 8.52
CA PRO A 12 -2.34 8.81 9.02
C PRO A 12 -3.29 7.85 9.73
N GLY A 13 -3.24 6.57 9.36
CA GLY A 13 -4.11 5.51 9.91
C GLY A 13 -5.45 5.33 9.20
N THR A 14 -5.81 6.19 8.25
CA THR A 14 -7.04 6.05 7.45
C THR A 14 -6.96 4.77 6.62
N VAL A 15 -8.05 3.99 6.63
CA VAL A 15 -8.19 2.86 5.72
C VAL A 15 -8.60 3.40 4.35
N CYS A 16 -7.91 2.95 3.31
CA CYS A 16 -8.13 3.38 1.94
C CYS A 16 -8.40 2.17 1.06
N ILE A 17 -9.26 2.33 0.06
CA ILE A 17 -9.50 1.33 -0.98
C ILE A 17 -8.61 1.65 -2.18
N LEU A 18 -7.82 0.68 -2.63
CA LEU A 18 -7.02 0.78 -3.84
C LEU A 18 -7.88 0.58 -5.08
N LEU A 19 -7.84 1.51 -6.04
CA LEU A 19 -8.63 1.42 -7.27
C LEU A 19 -7.88 0.81 -8.46
N ALA A 20 -6.54 0.86 -8.45
CA ALA A 20 -5.74 0.49 -9.61
C ALA A 20 -4.57 -0.44 -9.27
N GLY A 21 -4.11 -1.17 -10.28
CA GLY A 21 -2.98 -2.10 -10.21
C GLY A 21 -3.34 -3.48 -9.65
N ILE A 22 -2.29 -4.26 -9.33
CA ILE A 22 -2.38 -5.66 -8.89
C ILE A 22 -3.15 -5.82 -7.56
N HIS A 23 -3.27 -4.75 -6.79
CA HIS A 23 -3.96 -4.74 -5.49
C HIS A 23 -5.28 -3.96 -5.51
N LYS A 24 -5.86 -3.73 -6.70
CA LYS A 24 -7.19 -3.12 -6.83
C LYS A 24 -8.23 -3.85 -5.99
N GLY A 25 -9.16 -3.10 -5.40
CA GLY A 25 -10.16 -3.57 -4.44
C GLY A 25 -9.61 -3.81 -3.03
N LYS A 26 -8.30 -3.96 -2.81
CA LYS A 26 -7.78 -4.22 -1.47
C LYS A 26 -7.88 -2.98 -0.58
N LYS A 27 -8.17 -3.20 0.69
CA LYS A 27 -8.22 -2.17 1.72
C LYS A 27 -6.87 -2.07 2.43
N VAL A 28 -6.28 -0.89 2.44
CA VAL A 28 -4.92 -0.64 2.93
C VAL A 28 -4.92 0.49 3.93
N VAL A 29 -3.98 0.49 4.86
CA VAL A 29 -3.79 1.56 5.84
C VAL A 29 -2.82 2.58 5.26
N PHE A 30 -3.22 3.84 5.27
CA PHE A 30 -2.35 4.96 4.94
C PHE A 30 -1.40 5.27 6.09
N LEU A 31 -0.09 5.38 5.80
CA LEU A 31 0.94 5.62 6.82
C LEU A 31 1.39 7.08 6.80
N LYS A 32 2.00 7.51 5.69
CA LYS A 32 2.52 8.87 5.51
C LYS A 32 2.58 9.25 4.03
N GLN A 33 2.62 10.53 3.74
CA GLN A 33 3.02 11.03 2.42
C GLN A 33 4.56 11.08 2.35
N LEU A 34 5.12 10.63 1.23
CA LEU A 34 6.56 10.72 0.98
C LEU A 34 6.92 12.07 0.35
N ALA A 35 8.20 12.43 0.37
CA ALA A 35 8.71 13.67 -0.20
C ALA A 35 8.39 13.83 -1.70
N GLY A 36 8.31 12.72 -2.44
CA GLY A 36 7.86 12.69 -3.84
C GLY A 36 6.35 12.85 -4.05
N GLY A 37 5.57 13.10 -3.00
CA GLY A 37 4.12 13.32 -3.04
C GLY A 37 3.26 12.04 -3.08
N LEU A 38 3.88 10.87 -3.23
CA LEU A 38 3.18 9.58 -3.19
C LEU A 38 2.80 9.18 -1.77
N CYS A 39 1.69 8.47 -1.64
CA CYS A 39 1.21 7.91 -0.38
C CYS A 39 1.90 6.57 -0.10
N LEU A 40 2.52 6.44 1.07
CA LEU A 40 2.98 5.16 1.58
C LEU A 40 1.80 4.45 2.25
N VAL A 41 1.46 3.27 1.75
CA VAL A 41 0.38 2.44 2.27
C VAL A 41 0.90 1.04 2.60
N THR A 42 0.21 0.36 3.50
CA THR A 42 0.40 -1.07 3.77
C THR A 42 -0.96 -1.72 4.01
N GLY A 43 -1.23 -2.86 3.37
CA GLY A 43 -2.32 -3.73 3.81
C GLY A 43 -1.66 -4.85 4.59
N PRO A 44 -1.88 -5.00 5.91
CA PRO A 44 -1.08 -5.92 6.72
C PRO A 44 -0.90 -7.25 5.97
N PHE A 45 0.34 -7.59 5.61
CA PHE A 45 0.60 -8.51 4.50
C PHE A 45 0.01 -9.90 4.78
N LYS A 46 -0.04 -10.27 6.05
CA LYS A 46 -0.67 -11.51 6.55
C LYS A 46 -2.19 -11.56 6.34
N ILE A 47 -2.87 -10.42 6.25
CA ILE A 47 -4.33 -10.34 6.07
C ILE A 47 -4.69 -10.36 4.59
N ASN A 48 -4.08 -9.47 3.79
CA ASN A 48 -4.53 -9.24 2.41
C ASN A 48 -3.42 -9.23 1.37
N ALA A 49 -2.20 -9.63 1.73
CA ALA A 49 -1.06 -9.76 0.82
C ALA A 49 -0.75 -8.47 0.01
N CYS A 50 -1.02 -7.28 0.57
CA CYS A 50 -0.61 -6.01 -0.02
C CYS A 50 0.62 -5.45 0.71
N PRO A 51 1.83 -5.56 0.14
CA PRO A 51 3.04 -5.10 0.83
C PRO A 51 3.06 -3.57 0.99
N LEU A 52 4.03 -3.08 1.74
CA LEU A 52 4.45 -1.69 1.78
C LEU A 52 4.66 -1.19 0.36
N ARG A 53 3.85 -0.21 -0.04
CA ARG A 53 3.81 0.26 -1.42
C ARG A 53 3.55 1.76 -1.48
N ARG A 54 4.14 2.38 -2.50
CA ARG A 54 3.83 3.76 -2.89
C ARG A 54 2.67 3.78 -3.86
N VAL A 55 1.68 4.62 -3.59
CA VAL A 55 0.47 4.77 -4.41
C VAL A 55 0.16 6.26 -4.59
N ASN A 56 -0.34 6.63 -5.76
CA ASN A 56 -0.81 7.99 -6.00
C ASN A 56 -2.19 8.18 -5.33
N GLN A 57 -2.38 9.30 -4.64
CA GLN A 57 -3.61 9.61 -3.92
C GLN A 57 -4.89 9.55 -4.77
N ILE A 58 -4.80 9.74 -6.10
CA ILE A 58 -5.95 9.63 -7.01
C ILE A 58 -6.55 8.22 -7.07
N TYR A 59 -5.75 7.20 -6.75
CA TYR A 59 -6.17 5.80 -6.75
C TYR A 59 -6.60 5.30 -5.38
N LEU A 60 -6.74 6.22 -4.40
CA LEU A 60 -7.17 5.92 -3.04
C LEU A 60 -8.55 6.55 -2.80
N ILE A 61 -9.51 5.71 -2.44
CA ILE A 61 -10.73 6.17 -1.77
C ILE A 61 -10.45 6.09 -0.28
N ALA A 62 -10.42 7.24 0.39
CA ALA A 62 -10.36 7.29 1.86
C ALA A 62 -11.71 6.87 2.42
N THR A 63 -11.71 5.94 3.38
CA THR A 63 -12.93 5.56 4.11
C THR A 63 -13.01 6.28 5.45
N ALA A 64 -14.19 6.28 6.07
CA ALA A 64 -14.39 6.82 7.41
C ALA A 64 -13.63 6.02 8.50
N THR A 65 -13.23 4.78 8.20
CA THR A 65 -12.53 3.92 9.15
C THR A 65 -11.09 4.38 9.37
N LYS A 66 -10.73 4.63 10.65
CA LYS A 66 -9.38 5.00 11.06
C LYS A 66 -8.82 4.02 12.09
N ILE A 67 -7.53 3.77 11.96
CA ILE A 67 -6.72 2.99 12.91
C ILE A 67 -5.73 3.97 13.54
N ASP A 68 -5.70 4.06 14.86
CA ASP A 68 -4.76 4.94 15.54
C ASP A 68 -3.33 4.39 15.45
N ILE A 69 -2.48 5.08 14.70
CA ILE A 69 -1.06 4.73 14.51
C ILE A 69 -0.12 5.73 15.18
N SER A 70 -0.64 6.65 15.99
CA SER A 70 0.15 7.71 16.66
C SER A 70 1.24 7.15 17.58
N GLY A 71 0.99 6.01 18.21
CA GLY A 71 1.94 5.36 19.13
C GLY A 71 3.15 4.70 18.48
N PHE A 72 3.29 4.70 17.15
CA PHE A 72 4.36 4.01 16.45
C PHE A 72 5.13 4.92 15.48
N GLY A 73 6.45 4.93 15.62
CA GLY A 73 7.33 5.62 14.68
C GLY A 73 7.46 4.83 13.38
N ILE A 74 6.94 5.37 12.27
CA ILE A 74 7.19 4.81 10.94
C ILE A 74 8.69 4.89 10.65
N PRO A 75 9.36 3.79 10.24
CA PRO A 75 10.79 3.81 10.03
C PRO A 75 11.24 4.90 9.02
N LYS A 76 12.25 5.68 9.41
CA LYS A 76 12.70 6.86 8.66
C LYS A 76 13.31 6.50 7.30
N HIS A 77 13.92 5.32 7.18
CA HIS A 77 14.55 4.84 5.95
C HIS A 77 13.55 4.48 4.84
N LEU A 78 12.24 4.42 5.14
CA LEU A 78 11.19 4.25 4.14
C LEU A 78 10.96 5.55 3.36
N THR A 79 11.82 5.77 2.36
CA THR A 79 11.85 6.96 1.48
C THR A 79 11.54 6.59 0.02
N ASP A 80 11.40 7.58 -0.86
CA ASP A 80 11.20 7.33 -2.29
C ASP A 80 12.33 6.52 -2.95
N GLN A 81 13.56 6.71 -2.47
CA GLN A 81 14.74 5.96 -2.95
C GLN A 81 14.67 4.49 -2.57
N TYR A 82 14.21 4.18 -1.35
CA TYR A 82 14.02 2.81 -0.87
C TYR A 82 13.10 1.99 -1.81
N PHE A 83 12.06 2.62 -2.36
CA PHE A 83 11.09 2.00 -3.25
C PHE A 83 11.43 2.14 -4.74
N ARG A 84 12.61 2.64 -5.09
CA ARG A 84 13.04 2.73 -6.49
C ARG A 84 13.21 1.31 -7.05
N ARG A 85 12.71 1.07 -8.27
CA ARG A 85 12.98 -0.19 -8.97
C ARG A 85 14.45 -0.21 -9.40
N VAL A 86 15.13 -1.31 -9.09
CA VAL A 86 16.44 -1.60 -9.67
C VAL A 86 16.22 -1.86 -11.16
N LYS A 87 16.91 -1.09 -12.02
CA LYS A 87 16.88 -1.32 -13.46
C LYS A 87 17.92 -2.40 -13.77
N ALA A 88 17.51 -3.46 -14.46
CA ALA A 88 18.48 -4.39 -15.03
C ALA A 88 19.38 -3.62 -16.02
N LYS A 89 20.69 -3.91 -16.00
CA LYS A 89 21.60 -3.40 -17.04
C LYS A 89 21.13 -3.99 -18.36
N ARG A 90 20.77 -3.14 -19.33
CA ARG A 90 20.50 -3.61 -20.70
C ARG A 90 21.80 -4.19 -21.24
N ALA A 91 21.74 -5.40 -21.80
CA ALA A 91 22.86 -5.97 -22.54
C ALA A 91 23.27 -4.99 -23.67
N LYS A 92 24.57 -4.93 -23.97
CA LYS A 92 25.05 -4.20 -25.15
C LYS A 92 24.41 -4.83 -26.38
N LYS A 93 23.98 -4.01 -27.36
CA LYS A 93 23.45 -4.50 -28.63
C LYS A 93 24.60 -5.19 -29.39
N GLU A 94 24.72 -6.49 -29.26
CA GLU A 94 25.32 -7.34 -30.28
C GLU A 94 24.17 -7.97 -31.08
N GLU A 95 24.36 -8.12 -32.39
CA GLU A 95 23.38 -8.68 -33.33
C GLU A 95 23.12 -10.15 -33.01
N GLY A 96 22.20 -10.43 -32.09
CA GLY A 96 21.78 -11.78 -31.77
C GLY A 96 20.87 -11.82 -30.54
N ASP A 97 19.65 -12.32 -30.72
CA ASP A 97 18.67 -12.68 -29.69
C ASP A 97 18.20 -11.62 -28.68
N ILE A 98 17.47 -10.63 -29.22
CA ILE A 98 16.67 -9.68 -28.42
C ILE A 98 15.50 -10.39 -27.68
N PHE A 99 15.09 -11.60 -28.12
CA PHE A 99 13.92 -12.31 -27.61
C PHE A 99 14.19 -13.32 -26.49
N GLU A 100 15.44 -13.71 -26.23
CA GLU A 100 15.81 -14.67 -25.17
C GLU A 100 16.05 -14.06 -23.79
N GLN A 101 15.77 -12.76 -23.58
CA GLN A 101 15.90 -12.17 -22.24
C GLN A 101 14.85 -12.75 -21.30
N LYS A 102 15.23 -13.81 -20.56
CA LYS A 102 14.50 -14.32 -19.39
C LYS A 102 14.22 -13.15 -18.47
N GLN A 103 12.96 -12.73 -18.40
CA GLN A 103 12.53 -11.74 -17.43
C GLN A 103 12.76 -12.29 -16.02
N GLU A 104 13.84 -11.86 -15.37
CA GLU A 104 14.10 -12.17 -13.97
C GLU A 104 12.91 -11.67 -13.14
N LYS A 105 12.16 -12.61 -12.56
CA LYS A 105 11.07 -12.28 -11.65
C LYS A 105 11.64 -11.57 -10.43
N TYR A 106 11.10 -10.40 -10.11
CA TYR A 106 11.54 -9.62 -8.96
C TYR A 106 11.41 -10.41 -7.65
N VAL A 107 12.54 -10.59 -6.95
CA VAL A 107 12.58 -11.18 -5.61
C VAL A 107 12.76 -10.06 -4.56
N PRO A 108 11.90 -9.98 -3.53
CA PRO A 108 12.07 -9.04 -2.45
C PRO A 108 13.37 -9.30 -1.65
N SER A 109 14.16 -8.25 -1.44
CA SER A 109 15.33 -8.28 -0.55
C SER A 109 14.95 -8.67 0.88
N GLN A 110 15.88 -9.25 1.64
CA GLN A 110 15.67 -9.56 3.06
C GLN A 110 15.30 -8.32 3.90
N GLN A 111 15.89 -7.17 3.60
CA GLN A 111 15.56 -5.90 4.26
C GLN A 111 14.08 -5.55 4.14
N ARG A 112 13.52 -5.62 2.92
CA ARG A 112 12.08 -5.40 2.67
C ARG A 112 11.17 -6.36 3.43
N LYS A 113 11.56 -7.63 3.56
CA LYS A 113 10.80 -8.61 4.35
C LYS A 113 10.79 -8.25 5.84
N ARG A 114 11.93 -7.84 6.39
CA ARG A 114 12.05 -7.39 7.79
C ARG A 114 11.24 -6.13 8.04
N ASP A 115 11.39 -5.11 7.20
CA ASP A 115 10.65 -3.86 7.33
C ASP A 115 9.13 -4.07 7.27
N GLN A 116 8.68 -4.97 6.37
CA GLN A 116 7.27 -5.37 6.31
C GLN A 116 6.81 -6.01 7.63
N ALA A 117 7.58 -6.96 8.17
CA ALA A 117 7.21 -7.65 9.40
C ALA A 117 7.14 -6.69 10.60
N VAL A 118 8.03 -5.70 10.67
CA VAL A 118 8.03 -4.66 11.71
C VAL A 118 6.77 -3.81 11.62
N VAL A 119 6.47 -3.25 10.45
CA VAL A 119 5.29 -2.38 10.26
C VAL A 119 3.99 -3.15 10.44
N ASP A 120 3.91 -4.38 9.93
CA ASP A 120 2.74 -5.23 10.13
C ASP A 120 2.57 -5.58 11.61
N GLY A 121 3.64 -5.88 12.32
CA GLY A 121 3.61 -6.14 13.77
C GLY A 121 2.98 -4.98 14.54
N MET A 122 3.38 -3.75 14.22
CA MET A 122 2.84 -2.53 14.82
C MET A 122 1.34 -2.40 14.56
N ILE A 123 0.90 -2.46 13.29
CA ILE A 123 -0.51 -2.30 12.93
C ILE A 123 -1.37 -3.42 13.51
N MET A 124 -0.88 -4.66 13.47
CA MET A 124 -1.58 -5.82 14.04
C MET A 124 -1.75 -5.69 15.54
N SER A 125 -0.77 -5.11 16.25
CA SER A 125 -0.87 -4.87 17.69
C SER A 125 -1.99 -3.87 18.01
N VAL A 126 -2.15 -2.82 17.20
CA VAL A 126 -3.25 -1.85 17.35
C VAL A 126 -4.59 -2.49 17.07
N ILE A 127 -4.73 -3.18 15.93
CA ILE A 127 -5.98 -3.82 15.54
C ILE A 127 -6.44 -4.82 16.61
N LYS A 128 -5.51 -5.60 17.19
CA LYS A 128 -5.82 -6.59 18.24
C LYS A 128 -6.33 -5.99 19.55
N LYS A 129 -5.99 -4.73 19.85
CA LYS A 129 -6.46 -4.02 21.05
C LYS A 129 -7.89 -3.49 20.91
N ARG A 130 -8.42 -3.40 19.69
CA ARG A 130 -9.78 -2.92 19.45
C ARG A 130 -10.83 -3.98 19.78
N GLU A 131 -12.01 -3.53 20.18
CA GLU A 131 -13.16 -4.39 20.44
C GLU A 131 -13.69 -5.02 19.15
N ASP A 132 -13.75 -4.24 18.07
CA ASP A 132 -14.21 -4.64 16.73
C ASP A 132 -13.17 -5.45 15.92
N LYS A 133 -12.10 -5.93 16.55
CA LYS A 133 -10.95 -6.58 15.86
C LYS A 133 -11.37 -7.66 14.87
N LYS A 134 -12.32 -8.52 15.23
CA LYS A 134 -12.80 -9.62 14.36
C LYS A 134 -13.42 -9.07 13.07
N MET A 135 -14.28 -8.06 13.19
CA MET A 135 -14.89 -7.38 12.05
C MET A 135 -13.83 -6.66 11.21
N LEU A 136 -12.88 -5.98 11.85
CA LEU A 136 -11.83 -5.25 11.13
C LEU A 136 -10.87 -6.18 10.37
N PHE A 137 -10.53 -7.35 10.93
CA PHE A 137 -9.78 -8.38 10.21
C PHE A 137 -10.51 -8.87 8.96
N GLY A 138 -11.81 -9.18 9.09
CA GLY A 138 -12.64 -9.54 7.94
C GLY A 138 -12.72 -8.41 6.90
N TYR A 139 -12.97 -7.19 7.36
CA TYR A 139 -13.06 -6.01 6.52
C TYR A 139 -11.79 -5.77 5.70
N LEU A 140 -10.60 -5.88 6.31
CA LEU A 140 -9.31 -5.71 5.62
C LEU A 140 -8.97 -6.89 4.69
N GLY A 141 -9.44 -8.09 5.01
CA GLY A 141 -9.22 -9.31 4.21
C GLY A 141 -10.10 -9.39 2.96
N THR A 142 -11.33 -8.84 3.02
CA THR A 142 -12.26 -8.88 1.88
C THR A 142 -11.97 -7.75 0.89
N PRO A 143 -11.80 -8.03 -0.42
CA PRO A 143 -11.68 -7.00 -1.43
C PRO A 143 -13.00 -6.22 -1.59
N PHE A 144 -12.88 -4.92 -1.86
CA PHE A 144 -13.98 -4.07 -2.28
C PHE A 144 -14.38 -4.39 -3.72
N GLY A 145 -15.69 -4.49 -3.93
CA GLY A 145 -16.32 -4.60 -5.24
C GLY A 145 -17.74 -4.07 -5.15
N LEU A 146 -18.23 -3.52 -6.26
CA LEU A 146 -19.62 -3.11 -6.38
C LEU A 146 -20.45 -4.31 -6.83
N ARG A 147 -21.62 -4.49 -6.23
CA ARG A 147 -22.63 -5.45 -6.67
C ARG A 147 -23.75 -4.74 -7.42
N ASN A 148 -24.63 -5.52 -8.03
CA ASN A 148 -25.81 -4.99 -8.70
C ASN A 148 -26.58 -4.03 -7.76
N LYS A 149 -26.98 -2.87 -8.30
CA LYS A 149 -27.68 -1.78 -7.59
C LYS A 149 -26.86 -1.05 -6.51
N MET A 150 -25.54 -1.27 -6.42
CA MET A 150 -24.64 -0.43 -5.62
C MET A 150 -24.03 0.68 -6.48
N TYR A 151 -24.37 1.94 -6.19
CA TYR A 151 -23.88 3.09 -6.94
C TYR A 151 -22.88 3.90 -6.12
N PRO A 152 -21.65 4.15 -6.61
CA PRO A 152 -20.61 4.85 -5.86
C PRO A 152 -21.02 6.22 -5.31
N HIS A 153 -21.84 6.97 -6.05
CA HIS A 153 -22.33 8.29 -5.64
C HIS A 153 -23.33 8.24 -4.47
N ARG A 154 -23.85 7.05 -4.13
CA ARG A 154 -24.75 6.82 -2.99
C ARG A 154 -24.05 6.13 -1.82
N LEU A 155 -22.81 5.68 -2.01
CA LEU A 155 -22.04 5.04 -0.95
C LEU A 155 -21.33 6.11 -0.14
N THR A 156 -21.45 5.99 1.18
CA THR A 156 -20.55 6.68 2.11
C THR A 156 -19.33 5.80 2.30
N PHE A 157 -18.17 6.37 1.98
CA PHE A 157 -16.89 5.70 2.15
C PHE A 157 -16.29 6.09 3.48
#